data_AF-A0A2W5YFL4-F1
#
_entry.id   AF-A0A2W5YFL4-F1
#
_cell.length_a   1.000
_cell.length_b   1.000
_cell.length_c   1.000
_cell.angle_alpha   90.00
_cell.angle_beta   90.00
_cell.angle_gamma   90.00
#
_symmetry.space_group_name_H-M   'P 1'
#
loop_
_entity.id
_entity.type
_entity.pdbx_description
1 polymer ?
#
loop_
_entity_poly.entity_id
_entity_poly.type
_entity_poly.pdbx_seq_one_letter_code
_entity_poly.pdbx_strand_id
1 'polypeptide(L)'
;MNLDDVVDGQGALRFGRFPRRPATVDPLRRRSLVPSGLRRMRLKQWVGWTLVHPDWAGSMILQDAGYLASAELYVAERATGVRHEYQAGARRGTLRLPTDLFQARVPFRRGGFGLEYRFDRAGGAHKIVIDVAAHDDAPAVRGELTLDARAAAPDLAVSSRLPGGTLYTTKATYPVSGTLRVGDRDVVFDPARDAAILDEHRSALTYRTGWTWGTFAFHDTDDDGALCGANFAVRPGLPGQEEESGLWSPQACEPLSDVVFTPGGRRWTDAPGALAARDDLDHPWTVRSRDGRLDVVFTPDGLKTVGLSYGVVAMDYVQIFGRYSGTLTAGGRERKVDGAPGVLEEMKARW
;
A
#
# COMPACT_ATOMS: atom_id res chain seq x y z
N MET A 1 10.11 15.80 -25.40
CA MET A 1 10.46 14.40 -25.04
C MET A 1 10.28 14.30 -23.53
N ASN A 2 9.26 13.61 -23.02
CA ASN A 2 8.96 13.66 -21.60
C ASN A 2 9.83 12.64 -20.84
N LEU A 3 10.90 13.12 -20.20
CA LEU A 3 11.75 12.31 -19.33
C LEU A 3 11.04 11.90 -18.03
N ASP A 4 9.77 12.28 -17.85
CA ASP A 4 8.95 11.97 -16.69
C ASP A 4 8.00 10.78 -16.89
N ASP A 5 8.01 10.08 -18.03
CA ASP A 5 7.14 8.89 -18.24
C ASP A 5 7.85 7.59 -17.84
N VAL A 6 7.08 6.59 -17.37
CA VAL A 6 7.61 5.25 -17.05
C VAL A 6 7.99 4.45 -18.32
N VAL A 7 7.34 4.77 -19.46
CA VAL A 7 7.69 4.26 -20.78
C VAL A 7 8.24 5.42 -21.60
N ASP A 8 9.43 5.25 -22.16
CA ASP A 8 10.08 6.32 -22.92
C ASP A 8 9.43 6.54 -24.31
N GLY A 9 9.91 7.57 -25.01
CA GLY A 9 9.42 7.91 -26.36
C GLY A 9 9.68 6.84 -27.43
N GLN A 10 10.53 5.84 -27.16
CA GLN A 10 10.80 4.72 -28.05
C GLN A 10 9.94 3.48 -27.69
N GLY A 11 9.13 3.58 -26.64
CA GLY A 11 8.28 2.49 -26.15
C GLY A 11 9.03 1.49 -25.26
N ALA A 12 10.20 1.83 -24.72
CA ALA A 12 10.87 0.99 -23.74
C ALA A 12 10.40 1.32 -22.31
N LEU A 13 10.14 0.29 -21.51
CA LEU A 13 9.86 0.47 -20.08
C LEU A 13 11.17 0.84 -19.39
N ARG A 14 11.15 1.94 -18.63
CA ARG A 14 12.28 2.38 -17.81
C ARG A 14 12.30 1.63 -16.50
N PHE A 15 13.50 1.30 -16.04
CA PHE A 15 13.75 0.60 -14.78
C PHE A 15 14.70 1.41 -13.92
N GLY A 16 14.64 1.17 -12.61
CA GLY A 16 15.35 1.92 -11.60
C GLY A 16 14.40 2.76 -10.74
N ARG A 17 15.02 3.54 -9.86
CA ARG A 17 14.35 4.50 -8.98
C ARG A 17 14.18 5.82 -9.71
N PHE A 18 13.01 6.41 -9.58
CA PHE A 18 12.70 7.75 -10.06
C PHE A 18 12.78 8.73 -8.89
N PRO A 19 13.24 9.97 -9.11
CA PRO A 19 13.31 10.99 -8.06
C PRO A 19 11.92 11.44 -7.56
N ARG A 20 10.88 11.16 -8.35
CA ARG A 20 9.46 11.45 -8.07
C ARG A 20 8.60 10.51 -8.89
N ARG A 21 7.30 10.43 -8.59
CA ARG A 21 6.30 9.73 -9.41
C ARG A 21 6.40 10.19 -10.88
N PRO A 22 6.65 9.29 -11.84
CA PRO A 22 6.43 9.57 -13.25
C PRO A 22 5.05 10.18 -13.52
N ALA A 23 4.99 11.18 -14.41
CA ALA A 23 3.73 11.83 -14.80
C ALA A 23 2.74 10.81 -15.36
N THR A 24 3.21 10.02 -16.33
CA THR A 24 2.44 8.92 -16.91
C THR A 24 3.00 7.57 -16.51
N VAL A 25 2.14 6.76 -15.90
CA VAL A 25 2.42 5.38 -15.56
C VAL A 25 1.50 4.45 -16.36
N ASP A 26 1.97 4.02 -17.52
CA ASP A 26 1.28 3.02 -18.34
C ASP A 26 2.24 1.96 -18.88
N PRO A 27 2.43 0.84 -18.16
CA PRO A 27 3.29 -0.23 -18.65
C PRO A 27 2.75 -0.90 -19.92
N LEU A 28 1.47 -0.72 -20.30
CA LEU A 28 0.91 -1.25 -21.54
C LEU A 28 1.42 -0.50 -22.78
N ARG A 29 1.89 0.76 -22.64
CA ARG A 29 2.51 1.52 -23.73
C ARG A 29 3.85 0.93 -24.20
N ARG A 30 4.48 0.05 -23.41
CA ARG A 30 5.74 -0.58 -23.82
C ARG A 30 5.54 -1.38 -25.11
N ARG A 31 6.50 -1.29 -26.04
CA ARG A 31 6.52 -2.04 -27.28
C ARG A 31 6.55 -3.54 -26.97
N SER A 32 5.66 -4.30 -27.60
CA SER A 32 5.57 -5.75 -27.41
C SER A 32 4.94 -6.42 -28.62
N LEU A 33 5.37 -7.65 -28.89
CA LEU A 33 4.71 -8.52 -29.86
C LEU A 33 3.41 -9.14 -29.31
N VAL A 34 3.23 -9.13 -27.98
CA VAL A 34 2.02 -9.65 -27.35
C VAL A 34 0.93 -8.56 -27.37
N PRO A 35 -0.28 -8.85 -27.88
CA PRO A 35 -1.39 -7.89 -27.91
C PRO A 35 -1.68 -7.27 -26.54
N SER A 36 -1.97 -5.97 -26.53
CA SER A 36 -2.24 -5.20 -25.30
C SER A 36 -3.41 -5.77 -24.48
N GLY A 37 -4.41 -6.36 -25.14
CA GLY A 37 -5.52 -7.04 -24.47
C GLY A 37 -5.08 -8.24 -23.61
N LEU A 38 -4.20 -9.10 -24.13
CA LEU A 38 -3.64 -10.23 -23.38
C LEU A 38 -2.73 -9.75 -22.26
N ARG A 39 -1.92 -8.73 -22.54
CA ARG A 39 -1.04 -8.12 -21.52
C ARG A 39 -1.84 -7.49 -20.39
N ARG A 40 -3.00 -6.89 -20.68
CA ARG A 40 -3.91 -6.32 -19.67
C ARG A 40 -4.46 -7.38 -18.72
N MET A 41 -4.75 -8.60 -19.20
CA MET A 41 -5.21 -9.69 -18.33
C MET A 41 -4.15 -10.14 -17.31
N ARG A 42 -2.87 -9.97 -17.66
CA ARG A 42 -1.74 -10.23 -16.77
C ARG A 42 -1.38 -9.05 -15.87
N LEU A 43 -1.82 -7.85 -16.21
CA LEU A 43 -1.50 -6.64 -15.47
C LEU A 43 -2.44 -6.52 -14.27
N LYS A 44 -1.85 -6.52 -13.07
CA LYS A 44 -2.52 -6.28 -11.81
C LYS A 44 -2.19 -4.86 -11.37
N GLN A 45 -3.22 -4.07 -11.07
CA GLN A 45 -3.07 -2.66 -10.75
C GLN A 45 -3.92 -2.32 -9.54
N TRP A 46 -3.39 -1.49 -8.66
CA TRP A 46 -4.15 -0.94 -7.55
C TRP A 46 -3.65 0.46 -7.18
N VAL A 47 -4.54 1.19 -6.51
CA VAL A 47 -4.17 2.30 -5.65
C VAL A 47 -4.79 2.04 -4.28
N GLY A 48 -3.99 2.13 -3.23
CA GLY A 48 -4.43 1.93 -1.86
C GLY A 48 -3.98 3.06 -0.94
N TRP A 49 -4.61 3.12 0.22
CA TRP A 49 -4.28 4.04 1.30
C TRP A 49 -4.30 3.30 2.62
N THR A 50 -3.17 3.24 3.30
CA THR A 50 -3.08 2.78 4.69
C THR A 50 -3.22 3.98 5.61
N LEU A 51 -4.15 3.91 6.57
CA LEU A 51 -4.39 4.96 7.55
C LEU A 51 -3.48 4.77 8.77
N VAL A 52 -2.78 5.83 9.15
CA VAL A 52 -1.92 5.90 10.34
C VAL A 52 -2.62 6.78 11.36
N HIS A 53 -3.29 6.14 12.32
CA HIS A 53 -4.05 6.80 13.38
C HIS A 53 -3.78 6.08 14.71
N PRO A 54 -3.70 6.79 15.85
CA PRO A 54 -3.36 6.22 17.16
C PRO A 54 -4.37 5.16 17.64
N ASP A 55 -5.67 5.43 17.47
CA ASP A 55 -6.73 4.57 18.02
C ASP A 55 -7.39 3.63 17.00
N TRP A 56 -7.15 3.87 15.71
CA TRP A 56 -7.82 3.16 14.63
C TRP A 56 -6.79 2.63 13.65
N ALA A 57 -7.02 1.41 13.17
CA ALA A 57 -6.37 0.88 11.99
C ALA A 57 -7.36 0.93 10.83
N GLY A 58 -6.86 1.10 9.62
CA GLY A 58 -7.70 1.01 8.44
C GLY A 58 -6.89 1.08 7.18
N SER A 59 -7.42 0.46 6.14
CA SER A 59 -6.92 0.67 4.80
C SER A 59 -8.05 0.59 3.79
N MET A 60 -7.81 1.17 2.63
CA MET A 60 -8.74 1.07 1.51
C MET A 60 -7.97 0.91 0.21
N ILE A 61 -8.58 0.24 -0.75
CA ILE A 61 -7.94 -0.10 -2.02
C ILE A 61 -8.95 -0.07 -3.17
N LEU A 62 -8.50 0.43 -4.32
CA LEU A 62 -9.16 0.32 -5.61
C LEU A 62 -8.29 -0.56 -6.51
N GLN A 63 -8.80 -1.70 -6.95
CA GLN A 63 -8.04 -2.72 -7.67
C GLN A 63 -8.63 -3.06 -9.04
N ASP A 64 -7.78 -3.05 -10.08
CA ASP A 64 -8.07 -3.56 -11.42
C ASP A 64 -7.10 -4.71 -11.73
N ALA A 65 -7.61 -5.95 -11.61
CA ALA A 65 -6.88 -7.17 -11.89
C ALA A 65 -6.85 -7.54 -13.39
N GLY A 66 -7.35 -6.65 -14.26
CA GLY A 66 -7.47 -6.86 -15.70
C GLY A 66 -8.73 -7.61 -16.13
N TYR A 67 -9.22 -8.55 -15.29
CA TYR A 67 -10.45 -9.32 -15.50
C TYR A 67 -11.51 -9.11 -14.40
N LEU A 68 -11.10 -8.56 -13.26
CA LEU A 68 -11.95 -8.24 -12.12
C LEU A 68 -11.59 -6.84 -11.65
N ALA A 69 -12.59 -6.03 -11.36
CA ALA A 69 -12.43 -4.81 -10.61
C ALA A 69 -12.96 -5.03 -9.20
N SER A 70 -12.29 -4.49 -8.19
CA SER A 70 -12.78 -4.52 -6.82
C SER A 70 -12.40 -3.24 -6.07
N ALA A 71 -13.12 -3.00 -5.00
CA ALA A 71 -12.77 -2.04 -3.99
C ALA A 71 -12.95 -2.67 -2.61
N GLU A 72 -12.06 -2.35 -1.68
CA GLU A 72 -12.13 -2.84 -0.31
C GLU A 72 -11.84 -1.69 0.66
N LEU A 73 -12.41 -1.79 1.86
CA LEU A 73 -12.20 -0.92 3.00
C LEU A 73 -12.25 -1.78 4.25
N TYR A 74 -11.33 -1.57 5.18
CA TYR A 74 -11.57 -1.97 6.57
C TYR A 74 -11.25 -0.85 7.53
N VAL A 75 -11.92 -0.90 8.68
CA VAL A 75 -11.64 -0.07 9.84
C VAL A 75 -11.64 -0.96 11.07
N ALA A 76 -10.71 -0.74 11.98
CA ALA A 76 -10.62 -1.47 13.24
C ALA A 76 -10.29 -0.53 14.39
N GLU A 77 -11.00 -0.66 15.50
CA GLU A 77 -10.68 0.02 16.74
C GLU A 77 -9.60 -0.77 17.46
N ARG A 78 -8.43 -0.16 17.68
CA ARG A 78 -7.27 -0.86 18.24
C ARG A 78 -7.48 -1.31 19.68
N ALA A 79 -8.20 -0.50 20.47
CA ALA A 79 -8.43 -0.79 21.89
C ALA A 79 -9.30 -2.04 22.10
N THR A 80 -10.27 -2.29 21.22
CA THR A 80 -11.23 -3.41 21.35
C THR A 80 -10.92 -4.56 20.40
N GLY A 81 -10.12 -4.32 19.36
CA GLY A 81 -9.89 -5.27 18.27
C GLY A 81 -11.09 -5.43 17.33
N VAL A 82 -12.20 -4.71 17.57
CA VAL A 82 -13.40 -4.79 16.74
C VAL A 82 -13.07 -4.25 15.34
N ARG A 83 -13.31 -5.08 14.33
CA ARG A 83 -12.99 -4.82 12.94
C ARG A 83 -14.23 -4.93 12.07
N HIS A 84 -14.35 -4.02 11.12
CA HIS A 84 -15.38 -4.03 10.09
C HIS A 84 -14.72 -4.01 8.72
N GLU A 85 -15.13 -4.95 7.86
CA GLU A 85 -14.58 -5.11 6.51
C GLU A 85 -15.69 -4.98 5.47
N TYR A 86 -15.40 -4.26 4.40
CA TYR A 86 -16.31 -4.02 3.30
C TYR A 86 -15.59 -4.29 2.00
N GLN A 87 -16.23 -5.04 1.12
CA GLN A 87 -15.68 -5.36 -0.19
C GLN A 87 -16.77 -5.32 -1.25
N ALA A 88 -16.40 -4.88 -2.44
CA ALA A 88 -17.30 -4.91 -3.58
C ALA A 88 -16.55 -5.28 -4.85
N GLY A 89 -17.01 -6.37 -5.49
CA GLY A 89 -16.53 -6.81 -6.79
C GLY A 89 -17.35 -6.23 -7.95
N ALA A 90 -16.70 -6.04 -9.09
CA ALA A 90 -17.33 -5.60 -10.33
C ALA A 90 -16.68 -6.24 -11.56
N ARG A 91 -17.44 -6.30 -12.65
CA ARG A 91 -16.94 -6.81 -13.93
C ARG A 91 -15.79 -5.93 -14.46
N ARG A 92 -14.88 -6.56 -15.21
CA ARG A 92 -13.80 -5.90 -15.96
C ARG A 92 -14.25 -4.59 -16.61
N GLY A 93 -13.43 -3.56 -16.48
CA GLY A 93 -13.65 -2.26 -17.10
C GLY A 93 -14.59 -1.32 -16.34
N THR A 94 -15.22 -1.78 -15.24
CA THR A 94 -15.96 -0.91 -14.32
C THR A 94 -15.04 0.09 -13.64
N LEU A 95 -13.88 -0.37 -13.18
CA LEU A 95 -12.79 0.46 -12.68
C LEU A 95 -11.71 0.53 -13.76
N ARG A 96 -11.17 1.72 -13.97
CA ARG A 96 -9.98 1.93 -14.80
C ARG A 96 -9.05 2.87 -14.06
N LEU A 97 -7.93 2.32 -13.59
CA LEU A 97 -6.93 3.17 -12.97
C LEU A 97 -6.29 4.06 -14.05
N PRO A 98 -6.21 5.37 -13.80
CA PRO A 98 -5.66 6.34 -14.73
C PRO A 98 -4.16 6.09 -14.90
N THR A 99 -3.58 6.53 -16.01
CA THR A 99 -2.13 6.51 -16.20
C THR A 99 -1.47 7.65 -15.43
N ASP A 100 -2.17 8.78 -15.30
CA ASP A 100 -1.79 9.91 -14.47
C ASP A 100 -2.75 10.00 -13.27
N LEU A 101 -2.35 9.39 -12.15
CA LEU A 101 -3.15 9.32 -10.94
C LEU A 101 -3.32 10.69 -10.28
N PHE A 102 -2.32 11.57 -10.40
CA PHE A 102 -2.33 12.87 -9.73
C PHE A 102 -3.08 13.90 -10.57
N GLN A 103 -3.82 13.46 -11.59
CA GLN A 103 -4.71 14.28 -12.40
C GLN A 103 -6.09 13.65 -12.59
N ALA A 104 -6.40 12.65 -11.77
CA ALA A 104 -7.55 11.79 -12.00
C ALA A 104 -8.62 11.93 -10.93
N ARG A 105 -9.81 11.48 -11.34
CA ARG A 105 -10.92 11.11 -10.48
C ARG A 105 -11.28 9.66 -10.77
N VAL A 106 -11.33 8.85 -9.73
CA VAL A 106 -11.52 7.40 -9.79
C VAL A 106 -12.67 7.02 -8.85
N PRO A 107 -13.92 7.04 -9.35
CA PRO A 107 -15.06 6.60 -8.57
C PRO A 107 -15.28 5.09 -8.69
N PHE A 108 -15.68 4.45 -7.58
CA PHE A 108 -16.18 3.08 -7.55
C PHE A 108 -17.48 3.03 -6.74
N ARG A 109 -18.56 2.53 -7.34
CA ARG A 109 -19.87 2.38 -6.68
C ARG A 109 -20.54 1.05 -7.01
N ARG A 110 -20.83 0.23 -6.00
CA ARG A 110 -21.53 -1.07 -6.14
C ARG A 110 -22.25 -1.46 -4.85
N GLY A 111 -23.55 -1.77 -4.94
CA GLY A 111 -24.27 -2.48 -3.87
C GLY A 111 -24.14 -1.85 -2.48
N GLY A 112 -24.25 -0.53 -2.36
CA GLY A 112 -24.06 0.19 -1.09
C GLY A 112 -22.61 0.52 -0.75
N PHE A 113 -21.62 0.05 -1.51
CA PHE A 113 -20.22 0.44 -1.39
C PHE A 113 -19.89 1.60 -2.32
N GLY A 114 -19.41 2.71 -1.77
CA GLY A 114 -18.91 3.88 -2.49
C GLY A 114 -17.52 4.29 -2.00
N LEU A 115 -16.56 4.31 -2.92
CA LEU A 115 -15.21 4.84 -2.68
C LEU A 115 -14.79 5.67 -3.89
N GLU A 116 -14.37 6.90 -3.66
CA GLU A 116 -13.91 7.79 -4.70
C GLU A 116 -12.57 8.42 -4.31
N TYR A 117 -11.59 8.30 -5.20
CA TYR A 117 -10.37 9.08 -5.15
C TYR A 117 -10.45 10.23 -6.16
N ARG A 118 -9.97 11.42 -5.78
CA ARG A 118 -9.74 12.53 -6.70
C ARG A 118 -8.52 13.34 -6.28
N PHE A 119 -7.77 13.85 -7.25
CA PHE A 119 -6.74 14.86 -6.98
C PHE A 119 -7.32 16.27 -7.17
N ASP A 120 -7.28 17.08 -6.11
CA ASP A 120 -7.60 18.51 -6.18
C ASP A 120 -6.34 19.30 -6.54
N ARG A 121 -6.24 19.69 -7.81
CA ARG A 121 -5.10 20.49 -8.31
C ARG A 121 -4.99 21.86 -7.64
N ALA A 122 -6.13 22.50 -7.35
CA ALA A 122 -6.14 23.85 -6.80
C ALA A 122 -5.68 23.84 -5.34
N GLY A 123 -6.12 22.84 -4.58
CA GLY A 123 -5.70 22.62 -3.19
C GLY A 123 -4.33 21.95 -3.04
N GLY A 124 -3.85 21.24 -4.07
CA GLY A 124 -2.64 20.42 -3.99
C GLY A 124 -2.83 19.23 -3.04
N ALA A 125 -3.97 18.54 -3.14
CA ALA A 125 -4.32 17.49 -2.18
C ALA A 125 -5.01 16.29 -2.84
N HIS A 126 -4.76 15.10 -2.29
CA HIS A 126 -5.58 13.93 -2.60
C HIS A 126 -6.83 13.94 -1.71
N LYS A 127 -7.99 13.68 -2.31
CA LYS A 127 -9.26 13.56 -1.59
C LYS A 127 -9.78 12.15 -1.74
N ILE A 128 -10.17 11.56 -0.63
CA ILE A 128 -10.78 10.23 -0.58
C ILE A 128 -12.15 10.35 0.06
N VAL A 129 -13.19 10.06 -0.71
CA VAL A 129 -14.58 10.14 -0.28
C VAL A 129 -15.13 8.73 -0.12
N ILE A 130 -15.64 8.44 1.07
CA ILE A 130 -16.14 7.12 1.47
C ILE A 130 -17.64 7.24 1.78
N ASP A 131 -18.44 6.36 1.20
CA ASP A 131 -19.86 6.21 1.47
C ASP A 131 -20.24 4.74 1.34
N VAL A 132 -20.13 4.02 2.44
CA VAL A 132 -20.42 2.60 2.55
C VAL A 132 -21.61 2.40 3.47
N ALA A 133 -22.65 1.73 2.97
CA ALA A 133 -23.84 1.38 3.72
C ALA A 133 -23.55 0.31 4.78
N ALA A 134 -24.36 0.30 5.84
CA ALA A 134 -24.36 -0.78 6.81
C ALA A 134 -24.83 -2.09 6.17
N HIS A 135 -24.38 -3.22 6.72
CA HIS A 135 -24.93 -4.55 6.47
C HIS A 135 -25.00 -5.33 7.79
N ASP A 136 -25.46 -6.58 7.75
CA ASP A 136 -25.89 -7.33 8.94
C ASP A 136 -24.87 -7.36 10.10
N ASP A 137 -23.56 -7.44 9.79
CA ASP A 137 -22.47 -7.54 10.78
C ASP A 137 -21.56 -6.30 10.87
N ALA A 138 -21.88 -5.21 10.15
CA ALA A 138 -21.02 -4.03 10.10
C ALA A 138 -21.80 -2.72 9.95
N PRO A 139 -21.40 -1.67 10.67
CA PRO A 139 -22.07 -0.37 10.59
C PRO A 139 -21.86 0.32 9.24
N ALA A 140 -22.48 1.47 9.02
CA ALA A 140 -22.13 2.30 7.86
C ALA A 140 -20.77 2.98 8.10
N VAL A 141 -20.02 3.25 7.03
CA VAL A 141 -18.81 4.08 7.07
C VAL A 141 -18.92 5.22 6.08
N ARG A 142 -18.82 6.46 6.54
CA ARG A 142 -18.92 7.66 5.70
C ARG A 142 -17.87 8.68 6.05
N GLY A 143 -17.37 9.42 5.08
CA GLY A 143 -16.44 10.50 5.38
C GLY A 143 -15.66 11.01 4.18
N GLU A 144 -14.85 12.03 4.44
CA GLU A 144 -13.88 12.55 3.48
C GLU A 144 -12.54 12.73 4.19
N LEU A 145 -11.48 12.23 3.56
CA LEU A 145 -10.10 12.41 3.97
C LEU A 145 -9.36 13.25 2.94
N THR A 146 -8.50 14.14 3.43
CA THR A 146 -7.66 15.04 2.64
C THR A 146 -6.21 14.79 2.99
N LEU A 147 -5.42 14.37 2.02
CA LEU A 147 -3.98 14.17 2.13
C LEU A 147 -3.28 15.35 1.47
N ASP A 148 -2.53 16.15 2.23
CA ASP A 148 -1.86 17.34 1.69
C ASP A 148 -0.58 16.96 0.93
N ALA A 149 -0.59 17.07 -0.39
CA ALA A 149 0.55 16.70 -1.23
C ALA A 149 1.72 17.68 -1.13
N ARG A 150 1.51 18.88 -0.58
CA ARG A 150 2.57 19.89 -0.37
C ARG A 150 3.40 19.59 0.87
N ALA A 151 2.85 18.77 1.78
CA ALA A 151 3.49 18.35 3.03
C ALA A 151 3.82 16.85 3.02
N ALA A 152 3.76 16.19 1.86
CA ALA A 152 4.10 14.78 1.71
C ALA A 152 5.60 14.54 1.90
N ALA A 153 5.97 13.36 2.40
CA ALA A 153 7.35 12.90 2.27
C ALA A 153 7.67 12.62 0.79
N PRO A 154 8.95 12.69 0.38
CA PRO A 154 9.34 12.42 -1.00
C PRO A 154 8.94 11.01 -1.48
N ASP A 155 8.64 10.90 -2.77
CA ASP A 155 8.13 9.65 -3.34
C ASP A 155 9.15 8.51 -3.28
N LEU A 156 8.69 7.34 -2.86
CA LEU A 156 9.29 6.05 -3.20
C LEU A 156 8.76 5.63 -4.57
N ALA A 157 9.42 5.99 -5.65
CA ALA A 157 9.00 5.63 -7.01
C ALA A 157 10.01 4.68 -7.67
N VAL A 158 9.59 3.44 -7.95
CA VAL A 158 10.48 2.38 -8.46
C VAL A 158 9.81 1.61 -9.60
N SER A 159 10.58 1.30 -10.65
CA SER A 159 10.22 0.34 -11.69
C SER A 159 11.29 -0.74 -11.80
N SER A 160 10.91 -2.01 -11.69
CA SER A 160 11.85 -3.12 -11.58
C SER A 160 11.50 -4.26 -12.52
N ARG A 161 12.54 -4.91 -13.05
CA ARG A 161 12.40 -6.22 -13.68
C ARG A 161 12.30 -7.26 -12.58
N LEU A 162 11.36 -8.17 -12.73
CA LEU A 162 11.22 -9.34 -11.87
C LEU A 162 11.47 -10.59 -12.72
N PRO A 163 11.82 -11.74 -12.10
CA PRO A 163 11.82 -13.00 -12.82
C PRO A 163 10.48 -13.20 -13.53
N GLY A 164 10.47 -13.24 -14.88
CA GLY A 164 9.27 -13.41 -15.69
C GLY A 164 8.24 -12.27 -15.65
N GLY A 165 8.60 -11.10 -15.12
CA GLY A 165 7.65 -10.02 -14.85
C GLY A 165 8.23 -8.62 -14.76
N THR A 166 7.37 -7.66 -14.45
CA THR A 166 7.73 -6.26 -14.22
C THR A 166 6.88 -5.68 -13.09
N LEU A 167 7.46 -4.77 -12.33
CA LEU A 167 6.83 -4.04 -11.25
C LEU A 167 7.02 -2.55 -11.48
N TYR A 168 6.00 -1.76 -11.20
CA TYR A 168 6.11 -0.35 -10.91
C TYR A 168 5.33 -0.07 -9.62
N THR A 169 5.88 0.75 -8.73
CA THR A 169 5.13 1.31 -7.61
C THR A 169 5.52 2.76 -7.34
N THR A 170 4.58 3.52 -6.81
CA THR A 170 4.86 4.77 -6.12
C THR A 170 4.19 4.75 -4.77
N LYS A 171 4.96 5.03 -3.72
CA LYS A 171 4.45 5.19 -2.37
C LYS A 171 4.92 6.50 -1.79
N ALA A 172 4.04 7.16 -1.04
CA ALA A 172 4.37 8.37 -0.32
C ALA A 172 3.48 8.49 0.90
N THR A 173 4.00 9.15 1.92
CA THR A 173 3.31 9.41 3.17
C THR A 173 2.81 10.84 3.16
N TYR A 174 1.58 11.05 3.61
CA TYR A 174 0.91 12.35 3.59
C TYR A 174 0.32 12.63 4.97
N PRO A 175 0.45 13.86 5.50
CA PRO A 175 -0.41 14.33 6.57
C PRO A 175 -1.87 14.25 6.12
N VAL A 176 -2.74 13.73 6.98
CA VAL A 176 -4.16 13.53 6.66
C VAL A 176 -5.07 14.30 7.60
N SER A 177 -6.08 14.94 7.01
CA SER A 177 -7.14 15.62 7.75
C SER A 177 -8.51 15.12 7.29
N GLY A 178 -9.50 15.23 8.17
CA GLY A 178 -10.89 14.92 7.84
C GLY A 178 -11.56 14.07 8.90
N THR A 179 -12.65 13.41 8.53
CA THR A 179 -13.43 12.62 9.49
C THR A 179 -14.02 11.41 8.80
N LEU A 180 -13.89 10.25 9.45
CA LEU A 180 -14.64 9.05 9.13
C LEU A 180 -15.66 8.80 10.24
N ARG A 181 -16.93 8.75 9.88
CA ARG A 181 -18.02 8.27 10.73
C ARG A 181 -18.15 6.76 10.55
N VAL A 182 -17.88 5.99 11.60
CA VAL A 182 -18.06 4.53 11.66
C VAL A 182 -19.24 4.23 12.58
N GLY A 183 -20.39 3.90 12.02
CA GLY A 183 -21.66 3.85 12.75
C GLY A 183 -21.97 5.21 13.35
N ASP A 184 -22.00 5.29 14.68
CA ASP A 184 -22.23 6.54 15.42
C ASP A 184 -20.94 7.24 15.87
N ARG A 185 -19.76 6.63 15.66
CA ARG A 185 -18.47 7.15 16.13
C ARG A 185 -17.78 8.00 15.07
N ASP A 186 -17.36 9.20 15.43
CA ASP A 186 -16.46 10.01 14.61
C ASP A 186 -15.00 9.68 14.90
N VAL A 187 -14.26 9.38 13.84
CA VAL A 187 -12.81 9.24 13.83
C VAL A 187 -12.24 10.46 13.13
N VAL A 188 -11.67 11.38 13.90
CA VAL A 188 -11.14 12.66 13.41
C VAL A 188 -9.65 12.52 13.12
N PHE A 189 -9.28 12.80 11.87
CA PHE A 189 -7.90 12.83 11.43
C PHE A 189 -7.33 14.24 11.57
N ASP A 190 -6.26 14.36 12.35
CA ASP A 190 -5.51 15.59 12.57
C ASP A 190 -4.18 15.53 11.81
N PRO A 191 -3.92 16.43 10.85
CA PRO A 191 -2.72 16.38 10.02
C PRO A 191 -1.42 16.66 10.79
N ALA A 192 -1.48 17.15 12.03
CA ALA A 192 -0.31 17.29 12.89
C ALA A 192 0.10 15.98 13.59
N ARG A 193 -0.78 14.96 13.57
CA ARG A 193 -0.62 13.70 14.30
C ARG A 193 -0.74 12.48 13.39
N ASP A 194 -1.63 12.54 12.42
CA ASP A 194 -2.06 11.40 11.62
C ASP A 194 -1.56 11.51 10.19
N ALA A 195 -1.30 10.34 9.61
CA ALA A 195 -0.83 10.22 8.24
C ALA A 195 -1.64 9.20 7.44
N ALA A 196 -1.47 9.23 6.13
CA ALA A 196 -1.90 8.17 5.24
C ALA A 196 -0.79 7.84 4.24
N ILE A 197 -0.63 6.55 3.94
CA ILE A 197 0.38 6.05 3.02
C ILE A 197 -0.32 5.65 1.74
N LEU A 198 -0.08 6.42 0.67
CA LEU A 198 -0.57 6.08 -0.67
C LEU A 198 0.31 4.98 -1.25
N ASP A 199 -0.30 3.97 -1.86
CA ASP A 199 0.38 2.92 -2.62
C ASP A 199 -0.25 2.79 -4.00
N GLU A 200 0.40 3.36 -5.02
CA GLU A 200 0.09 3.11 -6.41
C GLU A 200 0.96 1.96 -6.92
N HIS A 201 0.36 0.94 -7.50
CA HIS A 201 1.08 -0.23 -7.96
C HIS A 201 0.58 -0.73 -9.31
N ARG A 202 1.51 -1.15 -10.16
CA ARG A 202 1.23 -1.81 -11.44
C ARG A 202 2.25 -2.91 -11.69
N SER A 203 1.81 -4.15 -11.68
CA SER A 203 2.70 -5.30 -11.87
C SER A 203 2.15 -6.32 -12.86
N ALA A 204 3.08 -6.91 -13.60
CA ALA A 204 2.84 -8.08 -14.43
C ALA A 204 3.72 -9.19 -13.88
N LEU A 205 3.26 -9.85 -12.82
CA LEU A 205 4.01 -10.86 -12.09
C LEU A 205 4.03 -12.21 -12.83
N THR A 206 4.90 -13.10 -12.39
CA THR A 206 4.78 -14.52 -12.71
C THR A 206 3.50 -15.06 -12.11
N TYR A 207 2.95 -16.09 -12.77
CA TYR A 207 1.69 -16.71 -12.35
C TYR A 207 1.74 -17.07 -10.86
N ARG A 208 2.83 -17.69 -10.39
CA ARG A 208 3.11 -17.89 -8.97
C ARG A 208 3.98 -16.76 -8.44
N THR A 209 3.53 -16.11 -7.39
CA THR A 209 4.24 -15.02 -6.73
C THR A 209 3.97 -15.02 -5.25
N GLY A 210 4.90 -14.48 -4.47
CA GLY A 210 4.69 -14.22 -3.06
C GLY A 210 5.64 -13.13 -2.56
N TRP A 211 5.24 -12.50 -1.48
CA TRP A 211 6.03 -11.46 -0.82
C TRP A 211 5.69 -11.34 0.66
N THR A 212 6.64 -10.78 1.39
CA THR A 212 6.42 -10.17 2.69
C THR A 212 6.66 -8.67 2.52
N TRP A 213 5.72 -7.84 2.95
CA TRP A 213 5.80 -6.39 2.82
C TRP A 213 5.38 -5.75 4.14
N GLY A 214 5.90 -4.56 4.42
CA GLY A 214 5.40 -3.75 5.51
C GLY A 214 5.69 -2.28 5.31
N THR A 215 4.93 -1.46 6.02
CA THR A 215 5.11 -0.02 6.00
C THR A 215 4.57 0.62 7.27
N PHE A 216 5.17 1.73 7.65
CA PHE A 216 4.68 2.60 8.70
C PHE A 216 5.12 4.04 8.42
N ALA A 217 4.40 4.97 9.03
CA ALA A 217 4.76 6.38 9.04
C ALA A 217 4.49 6.97 10.43
N PHE A 218 5.19 8.04 10.77
CA PHE A 218 5.03 8.76 12.03
C PHE A 218 5.52 10.20 11.88
N HIS A 219 4.98 11.08 12.71
CA HIS A 219 5.50 12.44 12.86
C HIS A 219 6.69 12.41 13.84
N ASP A 220 7.87 12.82 13.39
CA ASP A 220 9.06 12.89 14.23
C ASP A 220 9.02 14.12 15.13
N THR A 221 8.75 13.91 16.42
CA THR A 221 8.66 14.99 17.41
C THR A 221 9.98 15.71 17.64
N ASP A 222 11.11 15.09 17.31
CA ASP A 222 12.44 15.70 17.47
C ASP A 222 12.86 16.51 16.22
N ASP A 223 12.01 16.54 15.19
CA ASP A 223 12.25 17.20 13.89
C ASP A 223 10.99 17.99 13.47
N ASP A 224 10.48 18.84 14.37
CA ASP A 224 9.31 19.72 14.17
C ASP A 224 8.03 19.00 13.68
N GLY A 225 7.85 17.73 14.05
CA GLY A 225 6.71 16.91 13.63
C GLY A 225 6.78 16.48 12.17
N ALA A 226 7.97 16.48 11.56
CA ALA A 226 8.13 16.15 10.17
C ALA A 226 7.84 14.65 9.90
N LEU A 227 7.23 14.37 8.75
CA LEU A 227 6.75 13.03 8.44
C LEU A 227 7.90 12.10 8.03
N CYS A 228 8.07 11.02 8.78
CA CYS A 228 9.09 10.00 8.58
C CYS A 228 8.44 8.61 8.48
N GLY A 229 9.20 7.60 8.08
CA GLY A 229 8.69 6.24 8.04
C GLY A 229 9.53 5.31 7.18
N ALA A 230 9.00 4.12 6.93
CA ALA A 230 9.63 3.17 6.03
C ALA A 230 8.59 2.37 5.24
N ASN A 231 9.02 1.92 4.07
CA ASN A 231 8.38 0.84 3.33
C ASN A 231 9.43 -0.22 3.03
N PHE A 232 9.08 -1.48 3.17
CA PHE A 232 10.02 -2.57 2.93
C PHE A 232 9.30 -3.79 2.37
N ALA A 233 9.95 -4.45 1.41
CA ALA A 233 9.46 -5.65 0.76
C ALA A 233 10.56 -6.67 0.57
N VAL A 234 10.20 -7.95 0.70
CA VAL A 234 11.00 -9.09 0.30
C VAL A 234 10.18 -9.94 -0.66
N ARG A 235 10.73 -10.16 -1.86
CA ARG A 235 10.13 -10.95 -2.93
C ARG A 235 11.22 -11.56 -3.82
N PRO A 236 10.91 -12.57 -4.65
CA PRO A 236 11.86 -13.05 -5.66
C PRO A 236 12.23 -11.93 -6.65
N GLY A 237 13.47 -11.45 -6.57
CA GLY A 237 14.02 -10.37 -7.40
C GLY A 237 15.10 -10.85 -8.39
N LEU A 238 15.61 -9.92 -9.19
CA LEU A 238 16.80 -10.12 -10.03
C LEU A 238 17.97 -9.30 -9.46
N PRO A 239 19.23 -9.79 -9.53
CA PRO A 239 20.39 -9.04 -9.05
C PRO A 239 20.46 -7.64 -9.67
N GLY A 240 20.74 -6.64 -8.84
CA GLY A 240 20.91 -5.24 -9.25
C GLY A 240 19.63 -4.52 -9.69
N GLN A 241 18.45 -5.11 -9.45
CA GLN A 241 17.20 -4.37 -9.58
C GLN A 241 16.89 -3.63 -8.28
N GLU A 242 16.33 -2.43 -8.43
CA GLU A 242 15.76 -1.71 -7.30
C GLU A 242 14.59 -2.51 -6.71
N GLU A 243 14.40 -2.42 -5.40
CA GLU A 243 13.22 -2.97 -4.73
C GLU A 243 12.35 -1.83 -4.22
N GLU A 244 11.09 -2.14 -3.88
CA GLU A 244 10.17 -1.18 -3.27
C GLU A 244 10.47 -0.91 -1.78
N SER A 245 11.75 -0.93 -1.40
CA SER A 245 12.19 -0.71 -0.03
C SER A 245 12.84 0.68 0.08
N GLY A 246 12.45 1.45 1.10
CA GLY A 246 12.99 2.78 1.33
C GLY A 246 12.62 3.38 2.69
N LEU A 247 13.39 4.38 3.09
CA LEU A 247 13.22 5.13 4.33
C LEU A 247 12.81 6.55 3.98
N TRP A 248 11.68 6.99 4.52
CA TRP A 248 11.20 8.36 4.38
C TRP A 248 11.79 9.24 5.46
N SER A 249 12.36 10.35 5.01
CA SER A 249 12.73 11.52 5.79
C SER A 249 12.09 12.76 5.13
N PRO A 250 12.09 13.92 5.79
CA PRO A 250 11.51 15.13 5.21
C PRO A 250 12.21 15.55 3.91
N GLN A 251 13.49 15.20 3.74
CA GLN A 251 14.31 15.62 2.59
C GLN A 251 14.35 14.59 1.46
N ALA A 252 14.25 13.29 1.78
CA ALA A 252 14.37 12.23 0.78
C ALA A 252 13.66 10.92 1.17
N CYS A 253 13.33 10.13 0.14
CA CYS A 253 13.09 8.70 0.28
C CYS A 253 14.35 7.92 -0.12
N GLU A 254 15.14 7.52 0.86
CA GLU A 254 16.40 6.80 0.64
C GLU A 254 16.15 5.33 0.31
N PRO A 255 16.86 4.74 -0.67
CA PRO A 255 16.78 3.31 -0.94
C PRO A 255 17.20 2.49 0.27
N LEU A 256 16.46 1.41 0.53
CA LEU A 256 16.78 0.41 1.54
C LEU A 256 16.90 -0.95 0.84
N SER A 257 17.92 -1.73 1.19
CA SER A 257 18.16 -3.06 0.61
C SER A 257 18.42 -4.08 1.71
N ASP A 258 18.40 -5.37 1.34
CA ASP A 258 18.72 -6.48 2.23
C ASP A 258 17.90 -6.47 3.54
N VAL A 259 16.59 -6.22 3.41
CA VAL A 259 15.66 -6.25 4.55
C VAL A 259 15.34 -7.69 4.93
N VAL A 260 15.38 -7.99 6.22
CA VAL A 260 15.08 -9.31 6.79
C VAL A 260 13.90 -9.18 7.73
N PHE A 261 12.87 -9.98 7.48
CA PHE A 261 11.73 -10.19 8.37
C PHE A 261 11.98 -11.45 9.21
N THR A 262 11.94 -11.31 10.52
CA THR A 262 12.10 -12.42 11.47
C THR A 262 10.81 -12.53 12.30
N PRO A 263 9.92 -13.49 12.01
CA PRO A 263 8.73 -13.72 12.84
C PRO A 263 9.15 -14.21 14.23
N GLY A 264 8.54 -13.68 15.28
CA GLY A 264 8.77 -14.11 16.67
C GLY A 264 8.05 -15.40 17.07
N GLY A 265 7.30 -16.01 16.15
CA GLY A 265 6.47 -17.20 16.35
C GLY A 265 6.89 -18.40 15.51
N ARG A 266 6.06 -19.44 15.47
CA ARG A 266 6.35 -20.66 14.68
C ARG A 266 6.54 -20.32 13.21
N ARG A 267 7.55 -20.91 12.58
CA ARG A 267 7.70 -20.90 11.12
C ARG A 267 6.52 -21.69 10.52
N TRP A 268 5.56 -20.97 9.97
CA TRP A 268 4.32 -21.54 9.47
C TRP A 268 4.53 -22.38 8.20
N THR A 269 3.65 -23.36 7.99
CA THR A 269 3.77 -24.32 6.89
C THR A 269 3.51 -23.64 5.54
N ASP A 270 4.07 -24.21 4.47
CA ASP A 270 3.77 -23.78 3.10
C ASP A 270 2.43 -24.36 2.56
N ALA A 271 1.57 -24.85 3.46
CA ALA A 271 0.28 -25.39 3.06
C ALA A 271 -0.62 -24.29 2.46
N PRO A 272 -1.40 -24.57 1.40
CA PRO A 272 -2.36 -23.62 0.87
C PRO A 272 -3.37 -23.18 1.94
N GLY A 273 -3.60 -21.87 2.08
CA GLY A 273 -4.54 -21.31 3.06
C GLY A 273 -3.93 -21.11 4.45
N ALA A 274 -2.64 -21.42 4.65
CA ALA A 274 -1.98 -21.26 5.93
C ALA A 274 -1.85 -19.79 6.35
N LEU A 275 -1.77 -18.84 5.40
CA LEU A 275 -1.76 -17.41 5.74
C LEU A 275 -3.16 -16.93 6.14
N ALA A 276 -4.18 -17.36 5.40
CA ALA A 276 -5.57 -17.00 5.68
C ALA A 276 -6.09 -17.60 7.01
N ALA A 277 -5.51 -18.71 7.45
CA ALA A 277 -5.80 -19.34 8.74
C ALA A 277 -5.05 -18.71 9.93
N ARG A 278 -4.31 -17.61 9.73
CA ARG A 278 -3.58 -16.95 10.82
C ARG A 278 -4.51 -16.33 11.85
N ASP A 279 -4.21 -16.61 13.10
CA ASP A 279 -4.78 -16.00 14.30
C ASP A 279 -3.69 -15.57 15.31
N ASP A 280 -2.40 -15.69 14.95
CA ASP A 280 -1.26 -15.48 15.85
C ASP A 280 -0.88 -13.99 16.00
N LEU A 281 -1.57 -13.29 16.90
CA LEU A 281 -1.26 -11.89 17.25
C LEU A 281 -0.19 -11.74 18.35
N ASP A 282 0.13 -12.82 19.08
CA ASP A 282 1.01 -12.78 20.27
C ASP A 282 2.51 -12.77 19.95
N HIS A 283 2.88 -12.77 18.66
CA HIS A 283 4.26 -12.93 18.22
C HIS A 283 4.74 -11.71 17.42
N PRO A 284 5.49 -10.79 18.05
CA PRO A 284 6.09 -9.66 17.36
C PRO A 284 7.07 -10.09 16.27
N TRP A 285 7.19 -9.29 15.22
CA TRP A 285 8.14 -9.51 14.13
C TRP A 285 9.29 -8.53 14.25
N THR A 286 10.52 -8.99 14.03
CA THR A 286 11.66 -8.07 13.87
C THR A 286 11.88 -7.80 12.39
N VAL A 287 12.06 -6.54 12.02
CA VAL A 287 12.40 -6.11 10.66
C VAL A 287 13.70 -5.33 10.72
N ARG A 288 14.73 -5.84 10.04
CA ARG A 288 16.07 -5.24 10.03
C ARG A 288 16.60 -5.07 8.62
N SER A 289 17.32 -3.98 8.36
CA SER A 289 18.17 -3.87 7.18
C SER A 289 19.60 -4.28 7.51
N ARG A 290 20.30 -4.89 6.55
CA ARG A 290 21.69 -5.34 6.75
C ARG A 290 22.66 -4.20 7.08
N ASP A 291 22.39 -3.00 6.57
CA ASP A 291 23.20 -1.80 6.79
C ASP A 291 22.91 -1.10 8.13
N GLY A 292 21.99 -1.64 8.95
CA GLY A 292 21.66 -1.13 10.28
C GLY A 292 20.81 0.14 10.27
N ARG A 293 20.36 0.64 9.11
CA ARG A 293 19.51 1.84 9.03
C ARG A 293 18.05 1.59 9.45
N LEU A 294 17.64 0.33 9.58
CA LEU A 294 16.33 -0.06 10.09
C LEU A 294 16.52 -1.20 11.10
N ASP A 295 16.03 -1.01 12.33
CA ASP A 295 15.89 -2.06 13.33
C ASP A 295 14.62 -1.81 14.14
N VAL A 296 13.53 -2.46 13.73
CA VAL A 296 12.21 -2.27 14.35
C VAL A 296 11.56 -3.60 14.69
N VAL A 297 10.75 -3.55 15.75
CA VAL A 297 9.85 -4.62 16.16
C VAL A 297 8.42 -4.20 15.81
N PHE A 298 7.71 -5.05 15.08
CA PHE A 298 6.30 -4.93 14.79
C PHE A 298 5.48 -5.77 15.76
N THR A 299 4.62 -5.12 16.53
CA THR A 299 3.65 -5.77 17.43
C THR A 299 2.26 -5.75 16.78
N PRO A 300 1.68 -6.92 16.47
CA PRO A 300 0.32 -7.02 15.94
C PRO A 300 -0.74 -6.47 16.90
N ASP A 301 -1.70 -5.71 16.38
CA ASP A 301 -2.94 -5.35 17.10
C ASP A 301 -4.14 -6.15 16.54
N GLY A 302 -4.06 -6.58 15.27
CA GLY A 302 -5.09 -7.39 14.61
C GLY A 302 -4.71 -7.73 13.17
N LEU A 303 -5.54 -8.52 12.50
CA LEU A 303 -5.25 -8.97 11.13
C LEU A 303 -6.52 -9.01 10.26
N LYS A 304 -6.34 -8.80 8.96
CA LYS A 304 -7.30 -9.06 7.88
C LYS A 304 -6.76 -10.19 7.02
N THR A 305 -7.55 -11.23 6.77
CA THR A 305 -7.17 -12.35 5.92
C THR A 305 -8.05 -12.43 4.69
N VAL A 306 -7.46 -12.85 3.58
CA VAL A 306 -8.20 -13.17 2.36
C VAL A 306 -7.71 -14.51 1.84
N GLY A 307 -8.61 -15.51 1.90
CA GLY A 307 -8.42 -16.80 1.26
C GLY A 307 -9.32 -16.91 0.03
N LEU A 308 -8.71 -17.03 -1.15
CA LEU A 308 -9.41 -17.22 -2.42
C LEU A 308 -8.86 -18.45 -3.13
N SER A 309 -9.73 -19.35 -3.60
CA SER A 309 -9.35 -20.48 -4.44
C SER A 309 -10.44 -20.80 -5.46
N TYR A 310 -10.20 -20.39 -6.72
CA TYR A 310 -11.06 -20.64 -7.88
C TYR A 310 -10.24 -21.33 -8.98
N GLY A 311 -9.94 -22.61 -8.80
CA GLY A 311 -9.23 -23.43 -9.78
C GLY A 311 -7.84 -22.89 -10.13
N VAL A 312 -7.74 -22.14 -11.23
CA VAL A 312 -6.50 -21.52 -11.72
C VAL A 312 -6.18 -20.18 -11.06
N VAL A 313 -7.08 -19.61 -10.26
CA VAL A 313 -6.79 -18.41 -9.48
C VAL A 313 -6.80 -18.79 -8.00
N ALA A 314 -5.72 -18.48 -7.28
CA ALA A 314 -5.67 -18.63 -5.84
C ALA A 314 -4.92 -17.46 -5.21
N MET A 315 -5.39 -17.01 -4.05
CA MET A 315 -4.75 -15.97 -3.26
C MET A 315 -4.83 -16.38 -1.79
N ASP A 316 -3.68 -16.41 -1.14
CA ASP A 316 -3.54 -16.66 0.28
C ASP A 316 -2.83 -15.41 0.85
N TYR A 317 -3.59 -14.58 1.54
CA TYR A 317 -3.18 -13.23 1.93
C TYR A 317 -3.52 -12.97 3.39
N VAL A 318 -2.59 -12.33 4.08
CA VAL A 318 -2.80 -11.78 5.42
C VAL A 318 -2.19 -10.40 5.47
N GLN A 319 -2.94 -9.43 5.97
CA GLN A 319 -2.45 -8.12 6.37
C GLN A 319 -2.68 -7.95 7.85
N ILE A 320 -1.59 -7.83 8.59
CA ILE A 320 -1.57 -7.58 10.02
C ILE A 320 -1.40 -6.08 10.21
N PHE A 321 -2.30 -5.45 10.95
CA PHE A 321 -2.12 -4.07 11.39
C PHE A 321 -1.60 -4.08 12.82
N GLY A 322 -0.75 -3.12 13.14
CA GLY A 322 -0.07 -3.09 14.42
C GLY A 322 0.74 -1.83 14.58
N ARG A 323 1.80 -1.94 15.39
CA ARG A 323 2.69 -0.84 15.74
C ARG A 323 4.14 -1.24 15.62
N TYR A 324 4.96 -0.32 15.11
CA TYR A 324 6.41 -0.47 15.02
C TYR A 324 7.10 0.31 16.14
N SER A 325 8.10 -0.29 16.76
CA SER A 325 8.99 0.37 17.73
C SER A 325 10.44 -0.03 17.51
N GLY A 326 11.38 0.91 17.65
CA GLY A 326 12.80 0.66 17.40
C GLY A 326 13.50 1.91 16.86
N THR A 327 14.37 1.73 15.88
CA THR A 327 15.13 2.83 15.27
C THR A 327 15.11 2.79 13.74
N LEU A 328 15.21 3.99 13.17
CA LEU A 328 15.31 4.23 11.74
C LEU A 328 16.33 5.35 11.49
N THR A 329 17.28 5.15 10.58
CA THR A 329 18.28 6.16 10.21
C THR A 329 18.08 6.59 8.76
N ALA A 330 17.66 7.84 8.57
CA ALA A 330 17.46 8.46 7.28
C ALA A 330 17.90 9.93 7.33
N GLY A 331 18.37 10.49 6.22
CA GLY A 331 18.97 11.82 6.13
C GLY A 331 20.21 11.97 7.00
N GLY A 332 20.92 10.86 7.29
CA GLY A 332 22.05 10.85 8.23
C GLY A 332 21.66 11.03 9.70
N ARG A 333 20.37 10.98 10.03
CA ARG A 333 19.83 11.13 11.39
C ARG A 333 19.11 9.86 11.83
N GLU A 334 19.52 9.31 12.96
CA GLU A 334 18.78 8.26 13.66
C GLU A 334 17.53 8.86 14.34
N ARG A 335 16.41 8.15 14.22
CA ARG A 335 15.11 8.50 14.77
C ARG A 335 14.56 7.34 15.57
N LYS A 336 14.01 7.63 16.74
CA LYS A 336 13.27 6.66 17.53
C LYS A 336 11.91 6.45 16.88
N VAL A 337 11.55 5.18 16.66
CA VAL A 337 10.19 4.77 16.31
C VAL A 337 9.54 4.29 17.60
N ASP A 338 8.43 4.90 18.00
CA ASP A 338 7.76 4.59 19.25
C ASP A 338 6.26 4.35 19.02
N GLY A 339 5.88 3.09 18.85
CA GLY A 339 4.49 2.70 18.65
C GLY A 339 3.88 3.22 17.33
N ALA A 340 4.68 3.44 16.29
CA ALA A 340 4.24 4.00 15.02
C ALA A 340 3.22 3.06 14.34
N PRO A 341 1.99 3.51 14.05
CA PRO A 341 1.01 2.68 13.37
C PRO A 341 1.48 2.26 11.98
N GLY A 342 1.24 1.00 11.64
CA GLY A 342 1.61 0.46 10.35
C GLY A 342 0.99 -0.89 10.07
N VAL A 343 1.42 -1.49 8.97
CA VAL A 343 0.95 -2.80 8.51
C VAL A 343 2.12 -3.67 8.09
N LEU A 344 1.96 -4.97 8.28
CA LEU A 344 2.81 -6.02 7.75
C LEU A 344 1.91 -7.02 7.04
N GLU A 345 2.24 -7.38 5.81
CA GLU A 345 1.47 -8.36 5.05
C GLU A 345 2.34 -9.47 4.50
N GLU A 346 1.72 -10.63 4.33
CA GLU A 346 2.26 -11.72 3.55
C GLU A 346 1.26 -12.17 2.51
N MET A 347 1.75 -12.42 1.30
CA MET A 347 0.92 -12.91 0.22
C MET A 347 1.59 -14.07 -0.52
N LYS A 348 0.77 -15.04 -0.89
CA LYS A 348 1.06 -16.08 -1.89
C LYS A 348 -0.09 -16.10 -2.90
N ALA A 349 0.18 -15.85 -4.18
CA ALA A 349 -0.85 -15.83 -5.22
C ALA A 349 -0.50 -16.67 -6.46
N ARG A 350 -1.57 -17.07 -7.15
CA ARG A 350 -1.64 -17.77 -8.44
C ARG A 350 -2.68 -17.04 -9.29
N TRP A 351 -2.32 -16.21 -10.27
CA TRP A 351 -3.30 -15.32 -10.96
C TRP A 351 -2.82 -14.59 -12.23
#